data_AF-A0A5S9M9X5-F1
#
_entry.id   AF-A0A5S9M9X5-F1
#
_cell.length_a   1.000
_cell.length_b   1.000
_cell.length_c   1.000
_cell.angle_alpha   90.00
_cell.angle_beta   90.00
_cell.angle_gamma   90.00
#
_symmetry.space_group_name_H-M   'P 1'
#
loop_
_entity.id
_entity.type
_entity.pdbx_description
1 polymer ?
#
loop_
_entity_poly.entity_id
_entity_poly.type
_entity_poly.pdbx_seq_one_letter_code
_entity_poly.pdbx_strand_id
1 'polypeptide(L)'
;MKRNAPYFEALALVTLIKYGLWAVGMNIFVLLSVDDFPWEGYMLIGSHFAMAVQAVLFAPYYRFQMRHLVVAGIWILHNDVIDYVFGMMPRYSMLSAYSNEIGYVTFWLSIAVLLVSYYLVLSKKIGQAGTPLTMLV
;
A
#
# COMPACT_ATOMS: atom_id res chain seq x y z
N MET A 1 18.21 -5.54 18.71
CA MET A 1 18.34 -4.35 17.84
C MET A 1 17.38 -3.28 18.35
N LYS A 2 17.87 -2.09 18.74
CA LYS A 2 17.08 -0.97 19.29
C LYS A 2 17.15 0.27 18.38
N ARG A 3 16.87 0.13 17.09
CA ARG A 3 16.78 1.29 16.18
C ARG A 3 15.46 1.24 15.45
N ASN A 4 14.51 2.05 15.92
CA ASN A 4 13.24 2.27 15.23
C ASN A 4 13.48 3.25 14.09
N ALA A 5 12.86 3.00 12.94
CA ALA A 5 13.00 3.84 11.76
C ALA A 5 11.60 4.22 11.25
N PRO A 6 10.86 5.10 11.96
CA PRO A 6 9.41 5.25 11.78
C PRO A 6 8.98 5.69 10.39
N TYR A 7 9.81 6.44 9.67
CA TYR A 7 9.56 6.81 8.27
C TYR A 7 9.63 5.58 7.35
N PHE A 8 10.64 4.72 7.52
CA PHE A 8 10.77 3.49 6.75
C PHE A 8 9.70 2.47 7.13
N GLU A 9 9.28 2.41 8.40
CA GLU A 9 8.18 1.55 8.83
C GLU A 9 6.85 1.98 8.20
N ALA A 10 6.56 3.28 8.18
CA ALA A 10 5.37 3.82 7.53
C ALA A 10 5.40 3.59 6.02
N LEU A 11 6.55 3.87 5.37
CA LEU A 11 6.74 3.59 3.94
C LEU A 11 6.57 2.11 3.65
N ALA A 12 7.26 1.23 4.38
CA ALA A 12 7.18 -0.22 4.18
C ALA A 12 5.75 -0.73 4.29
N LEU A 13 5.01 -0.38 5.34
CA LEU A 13 3.62 -0.81 5.49
C LEU A 13 2.78 -0.38 4.29
N VAL A 14 2.84 0.91 3.94
CA VAL A 14 2.02 1.50 2.88
C VAL A 14 2.41 0.92 1.51
N THR A 15 3.70 0.91 1.16
CA THR A 15 4.15 0.49 -0.17
C THR A 15 4.00 -1.01 -0.39
N LEU A 16 4.28 -1.85 0.61
CA LEU A 16 4.14 -3.29 0.49
C LEU A 16 2.67 -3.69 0.25
N ILE A 17 1.72 -3.04 0.93
CA ILE A 17 0.29 -3.27 0.67
C ILE A 17 -0.10 -2.72 -0.70
N LYS A 18 0.24 -1.45 -1.01
CA LYS A 18 -0.11 -0.81 -2.29
C LYS A 18 0.37 -1.64 -3.47
N TYR A 19 1.68 -1.84 -3.59
CA TYR A 19 2.26 -2.53 -4.74
C TYR A 19 1.94 -4.02 -4.75
N GLY A 20 1.72 -4.63 -3.58
CA GLY A 20 1.32 -6.04 -3.48
C GLY A 20 -0.07 -6.27 -4.07
N LEU A 21 -1.04 -5.47 -3.63
CA LEU A 21 -2.41 -5.57 -4.14
C LEU A 21 -2.53 -5.06 -5.57
N TRP A 22 -1.82 -4.00 -5.94
CA TRP A 22 -1.81 -3.49 -7.30
C TRP A 22 -1.29 -4.54 -8.29
N ALA A 23 -0.15 -5.18 -7.99
CA ALA A 23 0.42 -6.20 -8.87
C ALA A 23 -0.48 -7.43 -8.99
N VAL A 24 -1.13 -7.85 -7.90
CA VAL A 24 -2.17 -8.91 -7.93
C VAL A 24 -3.30 -8.51 -8.87
N GLY A 25 -3.83 -7.29 -8.73
CA GLY A 25 -4.91 -6.79 -9.57
C GLY A 25 -4.51 -6.73 -11.05
N MET A 26 -3.33 -6.20 -11.37
CA MET A 26 -2.85 -6.11 -12.76
C MET A 26 -2.62 -7.48 -13.38
N ASN A 27 -2.01 -8.41 -12.66
CA ASN A 27 -1.78 -9.77 -13.19
C ASN A 27 -3.08 -10.55 -13.36
N ILE A 28 -4.07 -10.38 -12.46
CA ILE A 28 -5.42 -10.95 -12.66
C ILE A 28 -6.08 -10.33 -13.88
N PHE A 29 -5.97 -9.02 -14.08
CA PHE A 29 -6.51 -8.36 -15.26
C PHE A 29 -5.90 -8.92 -16.56
N VAL A 30 -4.58 -9.15 -16.59
CA VAL A 30 -3.90 -9.79 -17.73
C VAL A 30 -4.38 -11.23 -17.90
N LEU A 31 -4.44 -12.03 -16.83
CA LEU A 31 -4.91 -13.42 -16.84
C LEU A 31 -6.32 -13.54 -17.44
N LEU A 32 -7.19 -12.56 -17.22
CA LEU A 32 -8.55 -12.53 -17.81
C LEU A 32 -8.60 -12.03 -19.26
N SER A 33 -7.50 -11.47 -19.76
CA SER A 33 -7.42 -10.81 -21.08
C SER A 33 -6.63 -11.60 -22.13
N VAL A 34 -5.95 -12.69 -21.73
CA VAL A 34 -5.13 -13.52 -22.61
C VAL A 34 -5.57 -14.97 -22.54
N ASP A 35 -5.42 -15.71 -23.64
CA ASP A 35 -5.76 -17.14 -23.70
C ASP A 35 -4.74 -18.01 -22.95
N ASP A 36 -3.45 -17.64 -23.05
CA ASP A 36 -2.33 -18.34 -22.41
C ASP A 36 -1.62 -17.44 -21.39
N PHE A 37 -1.80 -17.73 -20.10
CA PHE A 37 -1.13 -17.00 -19.03
C PHE A 37 0.15 -17.73 -18.57
N PRO A 38 1.33 -17.11 -18.68
CA PRO A 38 2.60 -17.78 -18.35
C PRO A 38 2.70 -18.11 -16.86
N TRP A 39 3.47 -19.16 -16.54
CA TRP A 39 3.66 -19.62 -15.15
C TRP A 39 4.24 -18.52 -14.24
N GLU A 40 5.11 -17.68 -14.80
CA GLU A 40 5.67 -16.50 -14.14
C GLU A 40 4.59 -15.54 -13.64
N GLY A 41 3.50 -15.39 -14.39
CA GLY A 41 2.35 -14.57 -13.98
C GLY A 41 1.68 -15.09 -12.71
N TYR A 42 1.51 -16.42 -12.57
CA TYR A 42 0.99 -17.02 -11.34
C TYR A 42 1.95 -16.83 -10.16
N MET A 43 3.26 -16.98 -10.39
CA MET A 43 4.28 -16.70 -9.38
C MET A 43 4.25 -15.24 -8.93
N LEU A 44 4.05 -14.29 -9.87
CA LEU A 44 3.92 -12.87 -9.56
C LEU A 44 2.70 -12.59 -8.70
N ILE A 45 1.52 -13.15 -9.04
CA ILE A 45 0.31 -13.02 -8.22
C ILE A 45 0.57 -13.51 -6.79
N GLY A 46 1.09 -14.73 -6.64
CA GLY A 46 1.33 -15.33 -5.33
C GLY A 46 2.33 -14.56 -4.48
N SER A 47 3.47 -14.18 -5.06
CA SER A 47 4.54 -13.47 -4.35
C SER A 47 4.15 -12.04 -3.94
N HIS A 48 3.41 -11.31 -4.79
CA HIS A 48 2.93 -9.96 -4.47
C HIS A 48 1.79 -9.99 -3.45
N PHE A 49 0.93 -11.00 -3.49
CA PHE A 49 -0.03 -11.23 -2.42
C PHE A 49 0.68 -11.50 -1.08
N ALA A 50 1.72 -12.35 -1.08
CA ALA A 50 2.53 -12.60 0.10
C ALA A 50 3.19 -11.32 0.65
N MET A 51 3.62 -10.40 -0.23
CA MET A 51 4.14 -9.08 0.15
C MET A 51 3.10 -8.23 0.91
N ALA A 52 1.84 -8.19 0.44
CA ALA A 52 0.77 -7.47 1.14
C ALA A 52 0.43 -8.13 2.48
N VAL A 53 0.36 -9.47 2.53
CA VAL A 53 0.13 -10.23 3.76
C VAL A 53 1.25 -9.98 4.77
N GLN A 54 2.51 -10.00 4.33
CA GLN A 54 3.66 -9.71 5.17
C GLN A 54 3.52 -8.33 5.83
N ALA A 55 3.15 -7.29 5.07
CA ALA A 55 2.97 -5.95 5.62
C ALA A 55 1.96 -5.91 6.77
N VAL A 56 0.83 -6.62 6.62
CA VAL A 56 -0.22 -6.72 7.64
C VAL A 56 0.25 -7.51 8.86
N LEU A 57 0.91 -8.65 8.65
CA LEU A 57 1.46 -9.48 9.74
C LEU A 57 2.51 -8.75 10.56
N PHE A 58 3.29 -7.87 9.93
CA PHE A 58 4.31 -7.05 10.61
C PHE A 58 3.76 -5.76 11.22
N ALA A 59 2.53 -5.35 10.91
CA ALA A 59 1.92 -4.12 11.42
C ALA A 59 1.94 -3.97 12.96
N PRO A 60 1.73 -5.02 13.78
CA PRO A 60 1.82 -4.91 15.25
C PRO A 60 3.19 -4.48 15.78
N TYR A 61 4.26 -4.70 15.00
CA TYR A 61 5.64 -4.35 15.36
C TYR A 61 6.02 -2.92 14.94
N TYR A 62 5.27 -2.30 14.04
CA TYR A 62 5.54 -0.93 13.60
C TYR A 62 5.19 0.10 14.67
N ARG A 63 5.99 1.17 14.71
CA ARG A 63 5.98 2.22 15.73
C ARG A 63 6.13 3.59 15.07
N PHE A 64 5.21 3.93 14.18
CA PHE A 64 5.12 5.29 13.62
C PHE A 64 3.98 6.13 14.22
N GLN A 65 3.93 7.39 13.78
CA GLN A 65 2.97 8.43 14.17
C GLN A 65 2.39 9.08 12.89
N MET A 66 1.31 9.85 13.01
CA MET A 66 0.61 10.46 11.88
C MET A 66 1.53 11.19 10.89
N ARG A 67 2.52 11.96 11.37
CA ARG A 67 3.49 12.66 10.49
C ARG A 67 4.25 11.74 9.53
N HIS A 68 4.56 10.50 9.94
CA HIS A 68 5.29 9.54 9.09
C HIS A 68 4.34 8.93 8.05
N LEU A 69 3.07 8.69 8.42
CA LEU A 69 2.03 8.25 7.50
C LEU A 69 1.71 9.33 6.45
N VAL A 70 1.71 10.61 6.85
CA VAL A 70 1.54 11.73 5.91
C VAL A 70 2.68 11.76 4.88
N VAL A 71 3.94 11.60 5.30
CA VAL A 71 5.07 11.51 4.36
C VAL A 71 4.94 10.32 3.42
N ALA A 72 4.57 9.15 3.93
CA ALA A 72 4.30 7.97 3.10
C ALA A 72 3.11 8.20 2.13
N GLY A 73 2.09 8.93 2.57
CA GLY A 73 0.94 9.33 1.74
C GLY A 73 1.33 10.26 0.60
N ILE A 74 2.12 11.30 0.89
CA ILE A 74 2.66 12.19 -0.15
C ILE A 74 3.47 11.38 -1.16
N TRP A 75 4.31 10.45 -0.69
CA TRP A 75 5.11 9.59 -1.55
C TRP A 75 4.25 8.76 -2.51
N ILE A 76 3.26 8.00 -2.00
CA ILE A 76 2.47 7.11 -2.86
C ILE A 76 1.54 7.85 -3.82
N LEU A 77 1.00 9.00 -3.41
CA LEU A 77 0.11 9.81 -4.24
C LEU A 77 0.91 10.57 -5.30
N HIS A 78 2.09 11.07 -4.95
CA HIS A 78 3.00 11.63 -5.94
C HIS A 78 3.40 10.58 -6.97
N ASN A 79 3.67 9.34 -6.53
CA ASN A 79 3.94 8.24 -7.44
C ASN A 79 2.75 7.93 -8.37
N ASP A 80 1.49 7.97 -7.89
CA ASP A 80 0.31 7.82 -8.77
C ASP A 80 0.26 8.93 -9.84
N VAL A 81 0.58 10.17 -9.46
CA VAL A 81 0.66 11.28 -10.42
C VAL A 81 1.74 11.04 -11.47
N ILE A 82 2.95 10.62 -11.05
CA ILE A 82 4.04 10.32 -11.98
C ILE A 82 3.65 9.17 -12.93
N ASP A 83 3.02 8.12 -12.43
CA ASP A 83 2.68 6.96 -13.24
C ASP A 83 1.58 7.26 -14.26
N TYR A 84 0.50 7.93 -13.85
CA TYR A 84 -0.72 8.06 -14.66
C TYR A 84 -0.94 9.44 -15.28
N VAL A 85 -0.44 10.52 -14.67
CA VAL A 85 -0.53 11.88 -15.26
C VAL A 85 0.67 12.14 -16.16
N PHE A 86 1.87 11.69 -15.76
CA PHE A 86 3.09 11.82 -16.56
C PHE A 86 3.40 10.59 -17.42
N GLY A 87 2.56 9.55 -17.36
CA GLY A 87 2.67 8.38 -18.24
C GLY A 87 3.93 7.54 -18.02
N MET A 88 4.46 7.54 -16.79
CA MET A 88 5.65 6.77 -16.42
C MET A 88 5.34 5.36 -15.88
N MET A 89 4.08 4.92 -15.93
CA MET A 89 3.69 3.54 -15.59
C MET A 89 4.51 2.52 -16.40
N PRO A 90 4.89 1.35 -15.82
CA PRO A 90 5.48 0.25 -16.57
C PRO A 90 4.69 -0.09 -17.84
N ARG A 91 5.38 -0.10 -18.98
CA ARG A 91 4.74 -0.25 -20.29
C ARG A 91 4.31 -1.70 -20.52
N TYR A 92 3.03 -1.97 -20.31
CA TYR A 92 2.35 -3.12 -20.86
C TYR A 92 1.45 -2.65 -22.00
N SER A 93 1.67 -3.16 -23.21
CA SER A 93 0.94 -2.74 -24.42
C SER A 93 -0.57 -2.84 -24.24
N MET A 94 -1.05 -3.91 -23.58
CA MET A 94 -2.47 -4.13 -23.30
C MET A 94 -3.05 -3.20 -22.21
N LEU A 95 -2.28 -2.87 -21.16
CA LEU A 95 -2.76 -2.02 -20.07
C LEU A 95 -2.74 -0.53 -20.43
N SER A 96 -1.91 -0.13 -21.40
CA SER A 96 -1.82 1.26 -21.85
C SER A 96 -3.16 1.80 -22.37
N ALA A 97 -4.01 0.92 -22.92
CA ALA A 97 -5.35 1.27 -23.39
C ALA A 97 -6.32 1.65 -22.26
N TYR A 98 -6.04 1.23 -21.03
CA TYR A 98 -6.88 1.46 -19.84
C TYR A 98 -6.17 2.34 -18.79
N SER A 99 -5.18 3.14 -19.21
CA SER A 99 -4.32 3.87 -18.28
C SER A 99 -5.11 4.83 -17.36
N ASN A 100 -6.18 5.44 -17.85
CA ASN A 100 -7.02 6.34 -17.07
C ASN A 100 -7.81 5.60 -15.98
N GLU A 101 -8.43 4.48 -16.35
CA GLU A 101 -9.22 3.63 -15.47
C GLU A 101 -8.33 3.00 -14.39
N ILE A 102 -7.17 2.47 -14.80
CA ILE A 102 -6.17 1.91 -13.90
C ILE A 102 -5.66 3.00 -12.96
N GLY A 103 -5.39 4.21 -13.45
CA GLY A 103 -4.97 5.33 -12.62
C GLY A 103 -6.02 5.72 -11.58
N TYR A 104 -7.30 5.77 -11.97
CA TYR A 104 -8.39 6.07 -11.06
C TYR A 104 -8.56 5.00 -9.97
N VAL A 105 -8.51 3.73 -10.34
CA VAL A 105 -8.55 2.61 -9.37
C VAL A 105 -7.32 2.63 -8.46
N THR A 106 -6.14 2.93 -9.01
CA THR A 106 -4.89 2.99 -8.24
C THR A 106 -4.90 4.14 -7.23
N PHE A 107 -5.44 5.30 -7.59
CA PHE A 107 -5.64 6.39 -6.65
C PHE A 107 -6.51 5.96 -5.45
N TRP A 108 -7.66 5.33 -5.70
CA TRP A 108 -8.53 4.85 -4.62
C TRP A 108 -7.90 3.72 -3.81
N LEU A 109 -7.10 2.85 -4.45
CA LEU A 109 -6.28 1.86 -3.75
C LEU A 109 -5.29 2.55 -2.80
N SER A 110 -4.59 3.60 -3.24
CA SER A 110 -3.69 4.40 -2.39
C SER A 110 -4.42 4.99 -1.19
N ILE A 111 -5.60 5.57 -1.38
CA ILE A 111 -6.43 6.07 -0.27
C ILE A 111 -6.82 4.96 0.70
N ALA A 112 -7.30 3.83 0.19
CA ALA A 112 -7.69 2.68 1.01
C ALA A 112 -6.50 2.13 1.83
N VAL A 113 -5.31 2.04 1.23
CA VAL A 113 -4.08 1.60 1.89
C VAL A 113 -3.69 2.54 3.04
N LEU A 114 -3.82 3.86 2.85
CA LEU A 114 -3.56 4.83 3.92
C LEU A 114 -4.53 4.68 5.08
N LEU A 115 -5.81 4.46 4.80
CA LEU A 115 -6.84 4.22 5.82
C LEU A 115 -6.59 2.92 6.59
N VAL A 116 -6.26 1.82 5.89
CA VAL A 116 -5.89 0.54 6.51
C VAL A 116 -4.65 0.72 7.38
N SER A 117 -3.62 1.42 6.88
CA SER A 117 -2.38 1.68 7.63
C SER A 117 -2.63 2.49 8.90
N TYR A 118 -3.51 3.50 8.82
CA TYR A 118 -3.97 4.25 9.98
C TYR A 118 -4.69 3.34 10.99
N TYR A 119 -5.62 2.50 10.53
CA TYR A 119 -6.36 1.59 11.40
C TYR A 119 -5.45 0.56 12.09
N LEU A 120 -4.49 -0.03 11.36
CA LEU A 120 -3.62 -1.07 11.89
C LEU A 120 -2.63 -0.55 12.96
N VAL A 121 -2.12 0.67 12.82
CA VAL A 121 -1.00 1.16 13.66
C VAL A 121 -1.38 2.35 14.55
N LEU A 122 -2.25 3.25 14.10
CA LEU A 122 -2.52 4.53 14.78
C LEU A 122 -3.82 4.56 15.59
N SER A 123 -4.85 3.78 15.20
CA SER A 123 -6.15 3.76 15.89
C SER A 123 -6.04 3.42 17.38
N LYS A 124 -5.14 2.50 17.76
CA LYS A 124 -4.94 2.07 19.16
C LYS A 124 -4.22 3.11 20.03
N LYS A 125 -3.47 4.05 19.44
CA LYS A 125 -2.74 5.09 20.18
C LYS A 125 -3.63 6.24 20.61
N ILE A 126 -4.62 6.61 19.81
CA ILE A 126 -5.51 7.74 20.09
C ILE A 126 -6.44 7.42 21.28
N GLY A 127 -6.90 6.18 21.40
CA GLY A 127 -7.72 5.74 22.54
C GLY A 127 -6.99 5.74 23.90
N GLN A 128 -5.66 5.70 23.92
CA GLN A 128 -4.85 5.75 25.15
C GLN A 128 -4.39 7.17 25.51
N ALA A 129 -4.40 8.10 24.56
CA ALA A 129 -4.07 9.51 24.78
C ALA A 129 -5.26 10.33 25.33
N GLY A 130 -6.47 9.75 25.34
CA GLY A 130 -7.72 10.40 25.75
C GLY A 130 -8.16 10.19 27.21
N THR A 131 -7.39 9.48 28.05
CA THR A 131 -7.70 9.28 29.48
C THR A 131 -6.72 10.02 30.39
N PRO A 132 -6.95 11.32 30.69
CA PRO A 132 -6.17 12.04 31.70
C PRO A 132 -6.92 12.22 33.04
N LEU A 133 -7.59 11.20 33.61
CA LEU A 133 -8.41 11.44 34.83
C LEU A 133 -8.70 10.24 35.77
N THR A 134 -7.78 9.27 35.94
CA THR A 134 -7.92 8.21 36.97
C THR A 134 -6.67 7.95 37.83
N MET A 135 -5.76 8.93 37.95
CA MET A 135 -4.61 8.86 38.87
C MET A 135 -4.59 10.00 39.91
N LEU A 136 -5.74 10.40 40.46
CA LEU A 136 -5.82 11.35 41.58
C LEU A 136 -7.01 11.06 42.54
N VAL A 137 -7.28 9.80 42.86
CA VAL A 137 -8.05 9.43 44.07
C VAL A 137 -7.36 8.25 44.75
#